data_AF-A0A0S8GP27-F1
#
_entry.id   AF-A0A0S8GP27-F1
#
_cell.length_a   1.000
_cell.length_b   1.000
_cell.length_c   1.000
_cell.angle_alpha   90.00
_cell.angle_beta   90.00
_cell.angle_gamma   90.00
#
_symmetry.space_group_name_H-M   'P 1'
#
loop_
_entity.id
_entity.type
_entity.pdbx_description
1 polymer ?
#
loop_
_entity_poly.entity_id
_entity_poly.type
_entity_poly.pdbx_seq_one_letter_code
_entity_poly.pdbx_strand_id
1 'polypeptide(L)'
;MVGKTAPIKVSHRQRFKIIKEAIGCLPCACVGYLDVHTSIEHVTDAGRRLEGEHDATIGLCAWHHFGTCHPGRTRQWMSGEFGPSLAWGRRVFEEHFGDEVTVLLPLQDLVIGWYLESPWPDYTMPRNIARKLRIEWIELNHAYTTRSSEA
;
A
#
# COMPACT_ATOMS: atom_id res chain seq x y z
N MET A 1 -15.07 -9.70 16.51
CA MET A 1 -13.83 -9.30 17.22
C MET A 1 -12.66 -9.73 16.36
N VAL A 2 -11.97 -8.78 15.72
CA VAL A 2 -10.66 -9.05 15.10
C VAL A 2 -9.72 -9.44 16.25
N GLY A 3 -8.97 -10.54 16.09
CA GLY A 3 -8.12 -11.11 17.15
C GLY A 3 -7.16 -10.07 17.74
N LYS A 4 -6.73 -10.28 19.00
CA LYS A 4 -5.71 -9.43 19.62
C LYS A 4 -4.45 -9.45 18.75
N THR A 5 -4.00 -8.26 18.32
CA THR A 5 -2.75 -8.10 17.57
C THR A 5 -1.59 -8.66 18.38
N ALA A 6 -0.72 -9.43 17.73
CA ALA A 6 0.48 -9.97 18.34
C ALA A 6 1.43 -8.85 18.81
N PRO A 7 2.34 -9.13 19.76
CA PRO A 7 3.37 -8.17 20.16
C PRO A 7 4.33 -7.84 19.00
N ILE A 8 4.65 -6.56 18.85
CA ILE A 8 5.58 -6.05 17.83
C ILE A 8 7.03 -6.36 18.23
N LYS A 9 7.72 -7.19 17.44
CA LYS A 9 9.15 -7.50 17.56
C LYS A 9 10.03 -6.39 16.94
N VAL A 10 11.34 -6.44 17.20
CA VAL A 10 12.30 -5.47 16.64
C VAL A 10 12.32 -5.49 15.11
N SER A 11 12.30 -6.67 14.48
CA SER A 11 12.23 -6.81 13.02
C SER A 11 11.00 -6.12 12.41
N HIS A 12 9.84 -6.23 13.07
CA HIS A 12 8.62 -5.56 12.64
C HIS A 12 8.76 -4.02 12.67
N ARG A 13 9.49 -3.49 13.66
CA ARG A 13 9.74 -2.04 13.75
C ARG A 13 10.57 -1.52 12.59
N GLN A 14 11.56 -2.29 12.13
CA GLN A 14 12.36 -1.91 10.97
C GLN A 14 11.51 -1.87 9.70
N ARG A 15 10.69 -2.90 9.46
CA ARG A 15 9.73 -2.90 8.34
C ARG A 15 8.81 -1.67 8.40
N PHE A 16 8.21 -1.40 9.56
CA PHE A 16 7.29 -0.26 9.71
C PHE A 16 7.99 1.08 9.49
N LYS A 17 9.24 1.21 9.94
CA LYS A 17 10.06 2.40 9.69
C LYS A 17 10.26 2.62 8.20
N ILE A 18 10.70 1.59 7.46
CA ILE A 18 10.91 1.66 6.01
C ILE A 18 9.62 2.06 5.29
N ILE A 19 8.49 1.41 5.62
CA ILE A 19 7.19 1.75 5.04
C ILE A 19 6.84 3.23 5.32
N LYS A 20 7.00 3.69 6.56
CA LYS A 20 6.56 5.04 6.96
C LYS A 20 7.45 6.18 6.48
N GLU A 21 8.75 5.94 6.41
CA GLU A 21 9.75 6.98 6.24
C GLU A 21 10.38 6.93 4.86
N ALA A 22 10.58 5.75 4.26
CA ALA A 22 11.22 5.64 2.95
C ALA A 22 10.23 5.46 1.80
N ILE A 23 9.08 4.79 2.02
CA ILE A 23 8.15 4.43 0.94
C ILE A 23 6.91 5.32 0.93
N GLY A 24 6.29 5.52 2.09
CA GLY A 24 5.05 6.28 2.23
C GLY A 24 3.81 5.48 1.84
N CYS A 25 2.80 6.17 1.35
CA CYS A 25 1.55 5.54 0.90
C CYS A 25 1.77 4.83 -0.45
N LEU A 26 1.62 3.51 -0.45
CA LEU A 26 1.87 2.69 -1.63
C LEU A 26 0.92 3.01 -2.79
N PRO A 27 -0.42 3.11 -2.58
CA PRO A 27 -1.34 3.56 -3.64
C PRO A 27 -0.98 4.93 -4.22
N CYS A 28 -0.61 5.91 -3.36
CA CYS A 28 -0.13 7.22 -3.82
C CYS A 28 1.11 7.08 -4.71
N ALA A 29 2.07 6.23 -4.33
CA ALA A 29 3.28 6.01 -5.12
C ALA A 29 2.96 5.41 -6.49
N CYS A 30 2.03 4.45 -6.57
CA CYS A 30 1.55 3.86 -7.83
C CYS A 30 1.02 4.95 -8.80
N VAL A 31 0.21 5.89 -8.29
CA VAL A 31 -0.36 6.99 -9.09
C VAL A 31 0.55 8.23 -9.18
N GLY A 32 1.71 8.22 -8.54
CA GLY A 32 2.80 9.18 -8.78
C GLY A 32 2.98 10.26 -7.74
N TYR A 33 2.27 10.16 -6.63
CA TYR A 33 2.46 11.01 -5.46
C TYR A 33 3.41 10.29 -4.51
N LEU A 34 4.66 10.73 -4.51
CA LEU A 34 5.72 10.17 -3.68
C LEU A 34 5.72 10.81 -2.30
N ASP A 35 6.37 10.14 -1.35
CA ASP A 35 6.71 10.69 -0.04
C ASP A 35 5.50 11.10 0.82
N VAL A 36 4.33 10.50 0.53
CA VAL A 36 3.09 10.76 1.29
C VAL A 36 3.13 10.04 2.63
N HIS A 37 3.00 10.78 3.72
CA HIS A 37 2.95 10.24 5.07
C HIS A 37 1.84 9.20 5.24
N THR A 38 2.17 8.15 6.00
CA THR A 38 1.40 6.92 5.99
C THR A 38 1.30 6.28 7.36
N SER A 39 0.25 5.48 7.50
CA SER A 39 0.03 4.58 8.62
C SER A 39 0.21 3.14 8.14
N ILE A 40 0.42 2.22 9.07
CA ILE A 40 0.57 0.79 8.73
C ILE A 40 -0.82 0.18 8.68
N GLU A 41 -1.15 -0.44 7.55
CA GLU A 41 -2.29 -1.32 7.42
C GLU A 41 -1.84 -2.77 7.40
N HIS A 42 -2.54 -3.61 8.17
CA HIS A 42 -2.35 -5.05 8.20
C HIS A 42 -3.21 -5.70 7.14
N VAL A 43 -2.59 -6.38 6.20
CA VAL A 43 -3.30 -7.03 5.10
C VAL A 43 -4.21 -8.13 5.64
N THR A 44 -5.42 -8.20 5.10
CA THR A 44 -6.41 -9.22 5.45
C THR A 44 -6.81 -10.05 4.25
N ASP A 45 -7.05 -11.34 4.47
CA ASP A 45 -7.67 -12.25 3.52
C ASP A 45 -9.04 -12.67 4.06
N ALA A 46 -10.10 -12.45 3.29
CA ALA A 46 -11.50 -12.68 3.68
C ALA A 46 -11.86 -12.10 5.07
N GLY A 47 -11.31 -10.91 5.40
CA GLY A 47 -11.52 -10.23 6.68
C GLY A 47 -10.76 -10.82 7.87
N ARG A 48 -9.84 -11.76 7.63
CA ARG A 48 -8.94 -12.33 8.63
C ARG A 48 -7.52 -11.85 8.36
N ARG A 49 -6.79 -11.50 9.43
CA ARG A 49 -5.38 -11.17 9.27
C ARG A 49 -4.58 -12.41 8.90
N LEU A 50 -3.57 -12.21 8.07
CA LEU A 50 -2.64 -13.25 7.68
C LEU A 50 -1.80 -13.72 8.89
N GLU A 51 -1.32 -14.97 8.83
CA GLU A 51 -0.28 -15.43 9.74
C GLU A 51 0.98 -14.58 9.55
N GLY A 52 1.68 -14.25 10.64
CA GLY A 52 2.78 -13.30 10.57
C GLY A 52 2.32 -11.89 10.19
N GLU A 53 1.15 -11.45 10.70
CA GLU A 53 0.48 -10.18 10.34
C GLU A 53 1.40 -8.96 10.22
N HIS A 54 2.46 -8.87 11.04
CA HIS A 54 3.39 -7.75 11.01
C HIS A 54 4.28 -7.71 9.77
N ASP A 55 4.55 -8.87 9.16
CA ASP A 55 5.26 -8.97 7.89
C ASP A 55 4.30 -8.73 6.71
N ALA A 56 3.01 -9.00 6.90
CA ALA A 56 1.93 -8.71 5.97
C ALA A 56 1.35 -7.30 6.13
N THR A 57 2.18 -6.28 5.89
CA THR A 57 1.79 -4.87 6.08
C THR A 57 2.09 -3.98 4.89
N ILE A 58 1.23 -3.00 4.63
CA ILE A 58 1.36 -1.97 3.60
C ILE A 58 1.22 -0.56 4.19
N GLY A 59 1.75 0.44 3.50
CA GLY A 59 1.58 1.85 3.86
C GLY A 59 0.34 2.45 3.22
N LEU A 60 -0.61 2.95 4.02
CA LEU A 60 -1.74 3.77 3.57
C LEU A 60 -1.80 5.17 4.24
N CYS A 61 -1.95 6.24 3.44
CA CYS A 61 -2.15 7.60 3.95
C CYS A 61 -3.54 7.78 4.57
N ALA A 62 -3.80 8.93 5.19
CA ALA A 62 -5.09 9.23 5.82
C ALA A 62 -6.29 9.12 4.85
N TRP A 63 -6.08 9.42 3.57
CA TRP A 63 -7.09 9.20 2.54
C TRP A 63 -7.29 7.70 2.28
N HIS A 64 -6.27 6.98 1.80
CA HIS A 64 -6.42 5.58 1.41
C HIS A 64 -6.77 4.64 2.56
N HIS A 65 -6.31 4.92 3.78
CA HIS A 65 -6.60 4.11 4.96
C HIS A 65 -7.99 4.45 5.53
N PHE A 66 -8.19 5.71 5.93
CA PHE A 66 -9.33 6.11 6.77
C PHE A 66 -10.40 6.89 6.00
N GLY A 67 -10.22 7.11 4.69
CA GLY A 67 -11.14 7.91 3.88
C GLY A 67 -11.15 9.40 4.22
N THR A 68 -10.13 9.90 4.92
CA THR A 68 -10.05 11.29 5.38
C THR A 68 -9.58 12.18 4.23
N CYS A 69 -10.44 13.08 3.77
CA CYS A 69 -10.10 14.03 2.72
C CYS A 69 -9.09 15.07 3.20
N HIS A 70 -8.27 15.57 2.28
CA HIS A 70 -7.45 16.74 2.55
C HIS A 70 -8.31 17.98 2.83
N PRO A 71 -7.82 18.94 3.64
CA PRO A 71 -8.55 20.18 3.92
C PRO A 71 -9.04 20.86 2.64
N GLY A 72 -10.33 21.21 2.59
CA GLY A 72 -10.96 21.87 1.44
C GLY A 72 -11.21 20.99 0.21
N ARG A 73 -10.95 19.68 0.28
CA ARG A 73 -11.19 18.74 -0.83
C ARG A 73 -12.41 17.87 -0.59
N THR A 74 -13.16 17.61 -1.65
CA THR A 74 -14.29 16.67 -1.63
C THR A 74 -13.81 15.25 -1.86
N ARG A 75 -14.61 14.26 -1.46
CA ARG A 75 -14.32 12.84 -1.74
C ARG A 75 -14.19 12.57 -3.23
N GLN A 76 -15.04 13.18 -4.05
CA GLN A 76 -14.97 13.03 -5.50
C GLN A 76 -13.63 13.53 -6.05
N TRP A 77 -13.16 14.68 -5.57
CA TRP A 77 -11.85 15.20 -5.97
C TRP A 77 -10.71 14.27 -5.51
N MET A 78 -10.76 13.81 -4.25
CA MET A 78 -9.75 12.89 -3.71
C MET A 78 -9.70 11.57 -4.51
N SER A 79 -10.86 10.98 -4.81
CA SER A 79 -10.94 9.76 -5.62
C SER A 79 -10.47 9.97 -7.06
N GLY A 80 -10.74 11.13 -7.65
CA GLY A 80 -10.29 11.44 -9.01
C GLY A 80 -8.78 11.66 -9.11
N GLU A 81 -8.18 12.24 -8.06
CA GLU A 81 -6.75 12.56 -8.02
C GLU A 81 -5.90 11.37 -7.55
N PHE A 82 -6.31 10.71 -6.47
CA PHE A 82 -5.51 9.70 -5.78
C PHE A 82 -6.05 8.27 -5.94
N GLY A 83 -7.19 8.09 -6.62
CA GLY A 83 -7.90 6.82 -6.64
C GLY A 83 -8.77 6.59 -5.39
N PRO A 84 -9.55 5.50 -5.39
CA PRO A 84 -10.49 5.16 -4.32
C PRO A 84 -9.77 4.88 -3.00
N SER A 85 -10.46 5.06 -1.88
CA SER A 85 -9.96 4.73 -0.53
C SER A 85 -10.55 3.41 -0.05
N LEU A 86 -9.75 2.60 0.65
CA LEU A 86 -10.16 1.30 1.19
C LEU A 86 -11.38 1.42 2.11
N ALA A 87 -11.41 2.46 2.96
CA ALA A 87 -12.52 2.75 3.86
C ALA A 87 -13.89 2.98 3.17
N TRP A 88 -13.90 3.34 1.88
CA TRP A 88 -15.13 3.62 1.13
C TRP A 88 -15.62 2.43 0.30
N GLY A 89 -14.88 1.33 0.30
CA GLY A 89 -15.27 0.09 -0.36
C GLY A 89 -14.07 -0.70 -0.86
N ARG A 90 -13.86 -1.87 -0.27
CA ARG A 90 -12.80 -2.82 -0.65
C ARG A 90 -12.85 -3.17 -2.13
N ARG A 91 -14.01 -3.59 -2.66
CA ARG A 91 -14.14 -3.97 -4.06
C ARG A 91 -13.66 -2.88 -5.03
N VAL A 92 -14.10 -1.63 -4.85
CA VAL A 92 -13.72 -0.52 -5.74
C VAL A 92 -12.22 -0.19 -5.59
N PHE A 93 -11.69 -0.32 -4.37
CA PHE A 93 -10.26 -0.15 -4.12
C PHE A 93 -9.44 -1.22 -4.86
N GLU A 94 -9.82 -2.49 -4.73
CA GLU A 94 -9.13 -3.63 -5.35
C GLU A 94 -9.30 -3.65 -6.88
N GLU A 95 -10.45 -3.23 -7.41
CA GLU A 95 -10.65 -3.04 -8.86
C GLU A 95 -9.69 -1.98 -9.45
N HIS A 96 -9.27 -1.00 -8.64
CA HIS A 96 -8.38 0.06 -9.09
C HIS A 96 -6.90 -0.28 -8.87
N PHE A 97 -6.56 -0.75 -7.67
CA PHE A 97 -5.17 -0.95 -7.25
C PHE A 97 -4.70 -2.41 -7.30
N GLY A 98 -5.60 -3.37 -7.46
CA GLY A 98 -5.37 -4.79 -7.21
C GLY A 98 -5.66 -5.15 -5.76
N ASP A 99 -5.83 -6.44 -5.50
CA ASP A 99 -6.10 -6.92 -4.14
C ASP A 99 -4.89 -6.77 -3.21
N GLU A 100 -5.17 -6.72 -1.90
CA GLU A 100 -4.11 -6.51 -0.91
C GLU A 100 -3.11 -7.67 -0.83
N VAL A 101 -3.54 -8.91 -1.07
CA VAL A 101 -2.75 -10.13 -0.85
C VAL A 101 -1.89 -10.46 -2.07
N THR A 102 -2.43 -10.39 -3.28
CA THR A 102 -1.73 -10.83 -4.50
C THR A 102 -1.10 -9.69 -5.29
N VAL A 103 -1.46 -8.43 -5.02
CA VAL A 103 -0.89 -7.26 -5.69
C VAL A 103 -0.15 -6.36 -4.72
N LEU A 104 -0.82 -5.77 -3.73
CA LEU A 104 -0.21 -4.70 -2.93
C LEU A 104 0.85 -5.18 -1.95
N LEU A 105 0.65 -6.33 -1.28
CA LEU A 105 1.65 -6.89 -0.39
C LEU A 105 2.94 -7.31 -1.13
N PRO A 106 2.87 -8.08 -2.24
CA PRO A 106 4.06 -8.39 -3.03
C PRO A 106 4.79 -7.14 -3.53
N LEU A 107 4.04 -6.13 -3.99
CA LEU A 107 4.62 -4.86 -4.42
C LEU A 107 5.33 -4.14 -3.28
N GLN A 108 4.72 -4.10 -2.09
CA GLN A 108 5.32 -3.50 -0.90
C GLN A 108 6.62 -4.21 -0.51
N ASP A 109 6.63 -5.54 -0.52
CA ASP A 109 7.81 -6.37 -0.19
C ASP A 109 8.96 -6.14 -1.16
N LEU A 110 8.64 -6.05 -2.46
CA LEU A 110 9.61 -5.81 -3.51
C LEU A 110 10.23 -4.41 -3.40
N VAL A 111 9.47 -3.38 -3.07
CA VAL A 111 10.00 -2.02 -2.86
C VAL A 111 10.84 -1.94 -1.58
N ILE A 112 10.45 -2.65 -0.51
CA ILE A 112 11.28 -2.81 0.69
C ILE A 112 12.60 -3.50 0.33
N GLY A 113 12.57 -4.54 -0.51
CA GLY A 113 13.76 -5.22 -1.01
C GLY A 113 14.72 -4.25 -1.70
N TRP A 114 14.21 -3.42 -2.62
CA TRP A 114 15.03 -2.41 -3.29
C TRP A 114 15.63 -1.39 -2.32
N TYR A 115 14.88 -0.98 -1.30
CA TYR A 115 15.41 -0.10 -0.25
C TYR A 115 16.53 -0.77 0.55
N LEU A 116 16.38 -2.04 0.90
CA LEU A 116 17.40 -2.77 1.66
C LEU A 116 18.68 -3.00 0.83
N GLU A 117 18.55 -3.16 -0.49
CA GLU A 117 19.70 -3.27 -1.40
C GLU A 117 20.41 -1.92 -1.61
N SER A 118 19.65 -0.83 -1.75
CA SER A 118 20.18 0.51 -1.98
C SER A 118 19.30 1.55 -1.28
N PRO A 119 19.59 1.87 0.00
CA PRO A 119 18.77 2.79 0.78
C PRO A 119 18.78 4.20 0.18
N TRP A 120 17.63 4.85 0.25
CA TRP A 120 17.49 6.27 -0.06
C TRP A 120 17.11 7.07 1.20
N PRO A 121 17.31 8.40 1.22
CA PRO A 121 16.93 9.21 2.37
C PRO A 121 15.42 9.20 2.61
N ASP A 122 15.02 9.39 3.86
CA ASP A 122 13.61 9.44 4.25
C ASP A 122 12.86 10.49 3.43
N TYR A 123 11.64 10.15 3.00
CA TYR A 123 10.75 11.01 2.22
C TYR A 123 11.38 11.53 0.93
N THR A 124 12.27 10.75 0.31
CA THR A 124 12.89 11.09 -0.97
C THR A 124 13.01 9.88 -1.90
N MET A 125 11.91 9.17 -2.15
CA MET A 125 11.93 8.02 -3.07
C MET A 125 12.51 8.44 -4.45
N PRO A 126 13.60 7.81 -4.92
CA PRO A 126 14.20 8.16 -6.20
C PRO A 126 13.24 7.96 -7.37
N ARG A 127 13.25 8.86 -8.35
CA ARG A 127 12.33 8.83 -9.51
C ARG A 127 12.43 7.54 -10.32
N ASN A 128 13.63 6.95 -10.43
CA ASN A 128 13.84 5.67 -11.10
C ASN A 128 13.17 4.52 -10.34
N ILE A 129 13.21 4.55 -9.00
CA ILE A 129 12.52 3.58 -8.14
C ILE A 129 11.01 3.74 -8.27
N ALA A 130 10.49 4.97 -8.20
CA ALA A 130 9.07 5.26 -8.42
C ALA A 130 8.56 4.78 -9.78
N ARG A 131 9.35 4.99 -10.85
CA ARG A 131 9.03 4.48 -12.19
C ARG A 131 8.99 2.95 -12.21
N LYS A 132 9.98 2.29 -11.58
CA LYS A 132 10.05 0.83 -11.49
C LYS A 132 8.85 0.28 -10.73
N LEU A 133 8.52 0.84 -9.56
CA LEU A 133 7.34 0.52 -8.76
C LEU A 133 6.06 0.55 -9.59
N ARG A 134 5.86 1.63 -10.37
CA ARG A 134 4.68 1.77 -11.22
C ARG A 134 4.59 0.68 -12.29
N ILE A 135 5.71 0.28 -12.90
CA ILE A 135 5.72 -0.78 -13.92
C ILE A 135 5.31 -2.11 -13.27
N GLU A 136 5.92 -2.47 -12.14
CA GLU A 136 5.60 -3.70 -11.40
C GLU A 136 4.14 -3.72 -10.94
N TRP A 137 3.62 -2.58 -10.47
CA TRP A 137 2.20 -2.45 -10.13
C TRP A 137 1.28 -2.72 -11.31
N ILE A 138 1.57 -2.15 -12.48
CA ILE A 138 0.77 -2.36 -13.70
C ILE A 138 0.78 -3.85 -14.09
N GLU A 139 1.93 -4.50 -14.04
CA GLU A 139 2.09 -5.92 -14.39
C GLU A 139 1.32 -6.84 -13.43
N LEU A 140 1.49 -6.63 -12.11
CA LEU A 140 0.77 -7.40 -11.08
C LEU A 140 -0.75 -7.20 -11.17
N ASN A 141 -1.18 -5.95 -11.33
CA ASN A 141 -2.61 -5.62 -11.38
C ASN A 141 -3.28 -6.14 -12.66
N HIS A 142 -2.56 -6.11 -13.79
CA HIS A 142 -3.04 -6.74 -15.02
C HIS A 142 -3.20 -8.26 -14.84
N ALA A 143 -2.20 -8.94 -14.26
CA ALA A 143 -2.27 -10.38 -14.00
C ALA A 143 -3.41 -10.75 -13.02
N TYR A 144 -3.66 -9.92 -12.00
CA TYR A 144 -4.80 -10.09 -11.09
C TYR A 144 -6.15 -9.95 -11.82
N THR A 145 -6.28 -8.92 -12.66
CA THR A 145 -7.52 -8.65 -13.41
C THR A 145 -7.84 -9.79 -14.39
N THR A 146 -6.85 -10.29 -15.13
CA THR A 146 -7.05 -11.42 -16.06
C THR A 146 -7.56 -12.66 -15.31
N ARG A 147 -6.90 -13.05 -14.20
CA ARG A 147 -7.30 -14.23 -13.42
C ARG A 147 -8.69 -14.09 -12.80
N SER A 148 -9.04 -12.90 -12.33
CA SER A 148 -10.35 -12.63 -11.71
C SER A 148 -11.51 -12.66 -12.72
N SER A 149 -11.21 -12.47 -14.01
CA SER A 149 -12.22 -12.55 -15.08
C SER A 149 -12.51 -13.97 -15.57
N GLU A 150 -11.65 -14.94 -15.23
CA GLU A 150 -11.76 -16.35 -15.62
C GLU A 150 -12.43 -17.23 -14.55
N ALA A 151 -12.63 -16.70 -13.33
CA ALA A 151 -13.21 -17.39 -12.17
C ALA A 151 -14.70 -17.07 -12.01
#